data_AF-A0A3A8IVZ1-F1
#
_entry.id   AF-A0A3A8IVZ1-F1
#
_cell.length_a   1.000
_cell.length_b   1.000
_cell.length_c   1.000
_cell.angle_alpha   90.00
_cell.angle_beta   90.00
_cell.angle_gamma   90.00
#
_symmetry.space_group_name_H-M   'P 1'
#
loop_
_entity.id
_entity.type
_entity.pdbx_description
1 polymer ?
#
loop_
_entity_poly.entity_id
_entity_poly.type
_entity_poly.pdbx_seq_one_letter_code
_entity_poly.pdbx_strand_id
1 'polypeptide(L)'
;MEVQFKFGDIWQYEYVLGARILLEKKQEAWVPEKLVIADGIGGPCPACGTEFLDFDVYIQRGVIESVTPHSADFTYGAETYVVREPWRVS
;
A
#
# COMPACT_ATOMS: atom_id res chain seq x y z
N MET A 1 5.92 11.70 4.68
CA MET A 1 5.74 10.50 5.52
C MET A 1 6.22 9.33 4.70
N GLU A 2 7.11 8.53 5.26
CA GLU A 2 7.52 7.27 4.66
C GLU A 2 6.52 6.18 5.05
N VAL A 3 6.21 5.31 4.11
CA VAL A 3 5.36 4.15 4.29
C VAL A 3 6.13 2.89 3.93
N GLN A 4 5.96 1.88 4.76
CA GLN A 4 6.43 0.53 4.55
C GLN A 4 5.20 -0.35 4.40
N PHE A 5 5.20 -1.31 3.49
CA PHE A 5 4.06 -2.20 3.33
C PHE A 5 4.54 -3.54 2.80
N LYS A 6 3.74 -4.58 3.03
CA LYS A 6 4.05 -5.91 2.54
C LYS A 6 3.21 -6.22 1.31
N PHE A 7 3.86 -6.70 0.26
CA PHE A 7 3.20 -7.13 -0.97
C PHE A 7 3.64 -8.55 -1.29
N GLY A 8 2.75 -9.52 -1.08
CA GLY A 8 3.10 -10.94 -1.03
C GLY A 8 4.01 -11.23 0.17
N ASP A 9 5.19 -11.79 -0.09
CA ASP A 9 6.19 -12.11 0.93
C ASP A 9 7.31 -11.07 1.06
N ILE A 10 7.20 -9.93 0.36
CA ILE A 10 8.26 -8.93 0.30
C ILE A 10 7.80 -7.65 1.01
N TRP A 11 8.60 -7.22 1.98
CA TRP A 11 8.48 -5.90 2.58
C TRP A 11 9.07 -4.83 1.65
N GLN A 12 8.27 -3.80 1.41
CA GLN A 12 8.60 -2.60 0.64
C GLN A 12 8.93 -1.49 1.64
N TYR A 13 10.13 -0.92 1.56
CA TYR A 13 10.64 0.05 2.52
C TYR A 13 10.80 1.44 1.89
N GLU A 14 10.76 2.48 2.72
CA GLU A 14 11.14 3.87 2.36
C GLU A 14 10.34 4.49 1.20
N TYR A 15 9.09 4.08 1.01
CA TYR A 15 8.26 4.66 -0.04
C TYR A 15 7.55 5.93 0.44
N VAL A 16 7.32 6.85 -0.49
CA VAL A 16 6.52 8.07 -0.27
C VAL A 16 5.34 8.13 -1.23
N LEU A 17 4.35 8.96 -0.92
CA LEU A 17 3.22 9.21 -1.81
C LEU A 17 3.70 9.63 -3.21
N GLY A 18 3.09 9.06 -4.26
CA GLY A 18 3.47 9.29 -5.66
C GLY A 18 4.69 8.48 -6.12
N ALA A 19 5.36 7.75 -5.23
CA ALA A 19 6.47 6.90 -5.62
C ALA A 19 5.98 5.75 -6.52
N ARG A 20 6.79 5.46 -7.55
CA ARG A 20 6.60 4.26 -8.36
C ARG A 20 7.25 3.07 -7.66
N ILE A 21 6.45 2.05 -7.38
CA ILE A 21 6.93 0.83 -6.76
C ILE A 21 7.66 -0.02 -7.80
N LEU A 22 8.84 -0.51 -7.41
CA LEU A 22 9.65 -1.39 -8.24
C LEU A 22 9.33 -2.84 -7.86
N LEU A 23 8.11 -3.27 -8.18
CA LEU A 23 7.76 -4.67 -7.99
C LEU A 23 8.45 -5.50 -9.07
N GLU A 24 9.23 -6.49 -8.65
CA GLU A 24 9.78 -7.45 -9.59
C GLU A 24 8.64 -8.22 -10.26
N LYS A 25 8.75 -8.46 -11.57
CA LYS A 25 7.77 -9.18 -12.41
C LYS A 25 7.34 -10.57 -11.87
N LYS A 26 7.99 -11.08 -10.82
CA LYS A 26 7.75 -12.41 -10.24
C LYS A 26 6.58 -12.45 -9.25
N GLN A 27 5.98 -11.32 -8.89
CA GLN A 27 4.81 -11.33 -8.01
C GLN A 27 3.54 -11.57 -8.83
N GLU A 28 2.98 -12.78 -8.73
CA GLU A 28 1.84 -13.25 -9.53
C GLU A 28 0.60 -12.35 -9.43
N ALA A 29 0.44 -11.63 -8.32
CA ALA A 29 -0.67 -10.69 -8.12
C ALA A 29 -0.46 -9.31 -8.78
N TRP A 30 0.71 -9.05 -9.37
CA TRP A 30 0.96 -7.77 -10.01
C TRP A 30 0.27 -7.67 -11.36
N VAL A 31 -0.91 -7.04 -11.37
CA VAL A 31 -1.62 -6.67 -12.59
C VAL A 31 -1.60 -5.14 -12.67
N PRO A 32 -0.83 -4.53 -13.60
CA PRO A 32 -0.65 -3.08 -13.68
C PRO A 32 -1.96 -2.28 -13.78
N GLU A 33 -3.03 -2.89 -14.29
CA GLU A 33 -4.32 -2.25 -14.46
C GLU A 33 -5.22 -2.33 -13.22
N LYS A 34 -4.86 -3.12 -12.22
CA LYS A 34 -5.65 -3.30 -10.99
C LYS A 34 -5.25 -2.31 -9.90
N LEU A 35 -6.18 -2.11 -8.98
CA LEU A 35 -5.90 -1.48 -7.70
C LEU A 35 -5.42 -2.54 -6.73
N VAL A 36 -4.30 -2.26 -6.08
CA VAL A 36 -3.78 -3.01 -4.95
C VAL A 36 -3.97 -2.15 -3.72
N ILE A 37 -4.47 -2.75 -2.65
CA ILE A 37 -4.52 -2.13 -1.32
C ILE A 37 -3.70 -3.02 -0.40
N ALA A 38 -2.62 -2.49 0.14
CA ALA A 38 -1.71 -3.22 1.01
C ALA A 38 -1.76 -2.69 2.43
N ASP A 39 -1.63 -3.60 3.39
CA ASP A 39 -1.44 -3.27 4.80
C ASP A 39 -0.03 -2.71 4.98
N GLY A 40 0.04 -1.48 5.47
CA GLY A 40 1.26 -0.72 5.61
C GLY A 40 1.42 -0.11 6.99
N ILE A 41 2.66 0.16 7.35
CA ILE A 41 3.05 0.86 8.56
C ILE A 41 3.85 2.08 8.13
N GLY A 42 3.44 3.26 8.60
CA GLY A 42 4.17 4.50 8.35
C GLY A 42 5.03 4.93 9.53
N GLY A 43 5.98 5.81 9.24
CA GLY A 43 6.81 6.46 10.25
C GLY A 43 6.04 7.44 11.14
N PRO A 44 6.74 8.19 12.01
CA PRO A 44 6.10 8.96 13.06
C PRO A 44 5.12 9.99 12.51
N CYS A 45 3.91 10.01 13.08
CA CYS A 45 2.88 10.97 12.71
C CYS A 45 3.36 12.40 13.03
N PRO A 46 3.48 13.30 12.04
CA PRO A 46 3.95 14.66 12.30
C PRO A 46 2.97 15.48 13.14
N ALA A 47 1.71 15.05 13.25
CA ALA A 47 0.68 15.73 14.03
C ALA A 47 0.59 15.26 15.49
N CYS A 48 0.69 13.95 15.76
CA CYS A 48 0.50 13.39 17.10
C CYS A 48 1.73 12.68 17.69
N GLY A 49 2.82 12.51 16.94
CA GLY A 49 4.08 11.91 17.41
C GLY A 49 4.07 10.39 17.57
N THR A 50 2.98 9.71 17.22
CA THR A 50 2.90 8.24 17.25
C THR A 50 3.92 7.64 16.30
N GLU A 51 4.80 6.75 16.80
CA GLU A 51 5.94 6.20 16.04
C GLU A 51 5.56 5.28 14.89
N PHE A 52 4.50 4.48 15.07
CA PHE A 52 4.00 3.55 14.07
C PHE A 52 2.50 3.73 13.93
N LEU A 53 2.05 3.95 12.69
CA LEU A 53 0.65 4.01 12.33
C LEU A 53 0.36 2.98 11.24
N ASP A 54 -0.71 2.23 11.42
CA ASP A 54 -1.20 1.32 10.39
C ASP A 54 -1.97 2.11 9.32
N PHE A 55 -1.76 1.75 8.06
CA PHE A 55 -2.34 2.40 6.90
C PHE A 55 -2.79 1.40 5.85
N ASP A 56 -3.85 1.77 5.15
CA ASP A 56 -4.20 1.20 3.87
C ASP A 56 -3.41 1.94 2.77
N VAL A 57 -2.56 1.22 2.04
CA VAL A 57 -1.70 1.77 0.98
C VAL A 57 -2.29 1.46 -0.39
N TYR A 58 -2.77 2.49 -1.08
CA TYR A 58 -3.45 2.36 -2.37
C TYR A 58 -2.44 2.49 -3.50
N ILE A 59 -2.31 1.43 -4.28
CA ILE A 59 -1.35 1.30 -5.35
C ILE A 59 -2.09 1.04 -6.65
N GLN A 60 -1.91 1.91 -7.63
CA GLN A 60 -2.50 1.78 -8.95
C GLN A 60 -1.45 2.04 -10.02
N ARG A 61 -1.37 1.16 -11.03
CA ARG A 61 -0.39 1.29 -12.14
C ARG A 61 1.06 1.44 -11.69
N GLY A 62 1.38 0.80 -10.56
CA GLY A 62 2.72 0.84 -9.98
C GLY A 62 3.02 2.11 -9.21
N VAL A 63 2.03 2.90 -8.85
CA VAL A 63 2.22 4.18 -8.14
C VAL A 63 1.41 4.15 -6.86
N ILE A 64 2.01 4.59 -5.75
CA ILE A 64 1.29 4.82 -4.50
C ILE A 64 0.48 6.10 -4.68
N GLU A 65 -0.82 5.95 -4.90
CA GLU A 65 -1.71 7.09 -5.16
C GLU A 65 -2.22 7.72 -3.87
N SER A 66 -2.44 6.93 -2.81
CA SER A 66 -2.86 7.43 -1.50
C SER A 66 -2.48 6.48 -0.37
N VAL A 67 -2.45 7.02 0.84
CA VAL A 67 -2.26 6.30 2.08
C VAL A 67 -3.32 6.83 3.05
N THR A 68 -4.14 5.95 3.63
CA THR A 68 -5.17 6.34 4.60
C THR A 68 -4.98 5.56 5.88
N PRO A 69 -5.31 6.11 7.06
CA PRO A 69 -5.29 5.32 8.30
C PRO A 69 -6.06 4.02 8.12
N HIS A 70 -5.51 2.93 8.67
CA HIS A 70 -6.09 1.60 8.52
C HIS A 70 -7.57 1.62 8.91
N SER A 71 -8.41 1.19 7.98
CA SER A 71 -9.86 1.13 8.15
C SER A 71 -10.30 -0.32 8.36
N ALA A 72 -11.44 -0.52 9.05
CA ALA A 72 -12.02 -1.86 9.18
C ALA A 72 -12.65 -2.39 7.87
N ASP A 73 -12.52 -1.64 6.77
CA ASP A 73 -13.11 -1.96 5.47
C ASP A 73 -12.38 -3.10 4.75
N PHE A 74 -11.14 -3.40 5.17
CA PHE A 74 -10.34 -4.48 4.61
C PHE A 74 -9.97 -5.49 5.69
N THR A 75 -10.15 -6.76 5.37
CA THR A 75 -9.52 -7.86 6.11
C THR A 75 -8.39 -8.39 5.27
N TYR A 76 -7.16 -8.20 5.75
CA TYR A 76 -5.97 -8.67 5.07
C TYR A 76 -5.71 -10.15 5.38
N GLY A 77 -5.46 -10.94 4.33
CA GLY A 77 -5.02 -12.33 4.47
C GLY A 77 -3.54 -12.42 4.85
N ALA A 78 -2.98 -13.64 4.84
CA ALA A 78 -1.57 -13.88 5.17
C ALA A 78 -0.58 -13.08 4.30
N GLU A 79 -1.01 -12.69 3.10
CA GLU A 79 -0.21 -11.93 2.15
C GLU A 79 -0.29 -10.41 2.35
N THR A 80 -1.12 -9.92 3.28
CA THR A 80 -1.19 -8.50 3.68
C THR A 80 -1.57 -7.50 2.57
N TYR A 81 -2.27 -7.96 1.52
CA TYR A 81 -2.86 -7.08 0.51
C TYR A 81 -4.17 -7.65 -0.04
N VAL A 82 -4.93 -6.81 -0.73
CA VAL A 82 -6.11 -7.18 -1.54
C VAL A 82 -6.02 -6.56 -2.93
N VAL A 83 -6.53 -7.26 -3.93
CA VAL A 83 -6.64 -6.77 -5.32
C VAL A 83 -8.09 -6.43 -5.63
N ARG A 84 -8.29 -5.30 -6.32
CA ARG A 84 -9.61 -4.77 -6.72
C ARG A 84 -9.56 -4.24 -8.15
N GLU A 85 -10.75 -4.04 -8.73
CA GLU A 85 -10.85 -3.23 -9.95
C GLU A 85 -10.40 -1.79 -9.68
N PRO A 86 -9.73 -1.13 -10.64
CA PRO A 86 -9.31 0.26 -10.49
C PRO A 86 -10.53 1.16 -10.26
N TRP A 87 -10.37 2.15 -9.39
CA TRP A 87 -11.35 3.22 -9.27
C TRP A 87 -11.42 3.97 -10.60
N ARG A 88 -12.54 3.85 -11.31
CA ARG A 88 -12.85 4.75 -12.42
C ARG A 88 -13.35 6.04 -11.80
N VAL A 89 -12.46 7.01 -11.63
CA VAL A 89 -12.88 8.39 -11.39
C VAL A 89 -13.53 8.83 -12.70
N SER A 90 -14.87 8.82 -12.74
CA SER A 90 -15.68 9.36 -13.83
C SER A 90 -15.66 10.89 -13.78
#